data_AF-A0A0P6XRT3-F1
#
_entry.id   AF-A0A0P6XRT3-F1
#
_cell.length_a   1.000
_cell.length_b   1.000
_cell.length_c   1.000
_cell.angle_alpha   90.00
_cell.angle_beta   90.00
_cell.angle_gamma   90.00
#
_symmetry.space_group_name_H-M   'P 1'
#
loop_
_entity.id
_entity.type
_entity.pdbx_description
1 polymer ?
#
loop_
_entity_poly.entity_id
_entity_poly.type
_entity_poly.pdbx_seq_one_letter_code
_entity_poly.pdbx_strand_id
1 'polypeptide(L)'
;MIRSKIFRQWTVGLMLLFSMWNFIPSPMKVTLDYSAELSAQLKGHRYVHQGRVVNRYTNQPIPNARVYVSHDQMYGSHDETFTDAHGNFTVTLRLTNEIKISADGYIPYEVSIINCR
;
A
#
# COMPACT_ATOMS: atom_id res chain seq x y z
N MET A 1 -3.96 -55.01 49.20
CA MET A 1 -5.38 -54.62 49.27
C MET A 1 -5.47 -53.25 49.92
N ILE A 2 -5.79 -52.19 49.17
CA ILE A 2 -6.56 -50.99 49.58
C ILE A 2 -6.90 -50.24 48.28
N ARG A 3 -8.20 -50.06 48.04
CA ARG A 3 -8.81 -49.20 47.01
C ARG A 3 -9.00 -47.79 47.59
N SER A 4 -8.63 -46.74 46.87
CA SER A 4 -9.29 -45.41 46.99
C SER A 4 -9.13 -44.66 45.66
N LYS A 5 -10.18 -44.67 44.82
CA LYS A 5 -11.22 -43.64 44.67
C LYS A 5 -10.70 -42.31 44.10
N ILE A 6 -10.77 -42.29 42.77
CA ILE A 6 -10.67 -41.17 41.84
C ILE A 6 -11.49 -39.97 42.33
N PHE A 7 -10.83 -38.83 42.49
CA PHE A 7 -11.45 -37.55 42.84
C PHE A 7 -11.95 -36.87 41.57
N ARG A 8 -13.26 -36.59 41.53
CA ARG A 8 -13.99 -35.94 40.44
C ARG A 8 -13.45 -34.52 40.19
N GLN A 9 -12.95 -34.26 38.99
CA GLN A 9 -12.75 -32.90 38.49
C GLN A 9 -14.10 -32.34 38.04
N TRP A 10 -14.43 -31.16 38.54
CA TRP A 10 -15.61 -30.39 38.15
C TRP A 10 -15.24 -29.44 37.01
N THR A 11 -16.00 -29.54 35.93
CA THR A 11 -16.17 -28.60 34.82
C THR A 11 -16.48 -27.19 35.32
N VAL A 12 -15.63 -26.21 35.00
CA VAL A 12 -16.06 -24.82 34.80
C VAL A 12 -15.19 -24.15 33.73
N GLY A 13 -15.78 -23.81 32.58
CA GLY A 13 -15.44 -22.60 31.84
C GLY A 13 -14.25 -22.62 30.88
N LEU A 14 -14.21 -23.55 29.92
CA LEU A 14 -13.46 -23.35 28.67
C LEU A 14 -14.23 -22.36 27.78
N MET A 15 -13.49 -21.48 27.08
CA MET A 15 -13.93 -20.55 26.02
C MET A 15 -14.49 -19.17 26.44
N LEU A 16 -13.57 -18.26 26.79
CA LEU A 16 -13.59 -16.91 26.24
C LEU A 16 -12.15 -16.49 25.90
N LEU A 17 -11.55 -17.17 24.91
CA LEU A 17 -10.47 -16.56 24.15
C LEU A 17 -11.13 -15.51 23.25
N PHE A 18 -11.34 -14.31 23.80
CA PHE A 18 -11.51 -13.11 23.00
C PHE A 18 -10.26 -13.02 22.13
N SER A 19 -10.37 -13.50 20.90
CA SER A 19 -9.41 -13.27 19.85
C SER A 19 -9.38 -11.75 19.65
N MET A 20 -8.46 -11.10 20.35
CA MET A 20 -8.00 -9.76 20.00
C MET A 20 -7.41 -9.90 18.62
N TRP A 21 -8.27 -9.69 17.61
CA TRP A 21 -7.87 -9.60 16.22
C TRP A 21 -6.88 -8.44 16.14
N ASN A 22 -5.59 -8.79 16.12
CA ASN A 22 -4.55 -7.87 15.73
C ASN A 22 -4.78 -7.60 14.24
N PHE A 23 -5.52 -6.55 13.92
CA PHE A 23 -5.62 -6.03 12.57
C PHE A 23 -4.27 -5.38 12.25
N ILE A 24 -3.29 -6.20 11.89
CA ILE A 24 -1.97 -5.73 11.47
C ILE A 24 -2.15 -5.19 10.05
N PRO A 25 -2.02 -3.87 9.82
CA PRO A 25 -2.18 -3.31 8.48
C PRO A 25 -1.12 -3.92 7.54
N SER A 26 -1.54 -4.26 6.32
CA SER A 26 -0.64 -4.89 5.35
C SER A 26 0.26 -3.84 4.68
N PRO A 27 1.56 -4.10 4.50
CA PRO A 27 2.44 -3.23 3.74
C PRO A 27 2.16 -3.36 2.24
N MET A 28 2.20 -2.22 1.54
CA MET A 28 2.16 -2.17 0.08
C MET A 28 3.55 -2.43 -0.52
N LYS A 29 3.56 -2.91 -1.76
CA LYS A 29 4.70 -2.91 -2.65
C LYS A 29 4.31 -2.18 -3.92
N VAL A 30 5.12 -1.21 -4.32
CA VAL A 30 4.89 -0.39 -5.51
C VAL A 30 6.04 -0.63 -6.48
N THR A 31 5.69 -0.95 -7.72
CA THR A 31 6.64 -1.03 -8.83
C THR A 31 6.33 0.10 -9.79
N LEU A 32 7.33 0.90 -10.11
CA LEU A 32 7.22 2.03 -11.03
C LEU A 32 8.06 1.72 -12.26
N ASP A 33 7.40 1.71 -13.42
CA ASP A 33 8.03 1.54 -14.72
C ASP A 33 8.09 2.90 -15.41
N TYR A 34 9.31 3.33 -15.75
CA TYR A 34 9.55 4.59 -16.45
C TYR A 34 9.23 4.42 -17.94
N SER A 35 8.19 5.09 -18.44
CA SER A 35 7.90 5.13 -19.87
C SER A 35 8.34 6.47 -20.47
N ALA A 36 9.48 6.46 -21.18
CA ALA A 36 10.02 7.66 -21.84
C ALA A 36 9.20 8.14 -23.04
N GLU A 37 8.30 7.31 -23.58
CA GLU A 37 7.62 7.54 -24.86
C GLU A 37 6.72 8.78 -24.87
N LEU A 38 6.21 9.24 -23.71
CA LEU A 38 5.41 10.46 -23.62
C LEU A 38 6.23 11.74 -23.34
N SER A 39 7.51 11.59 -22.95
CA SER A 39 8.36 12.73 -22.55
C SER A 39 8.84 13.59 -23.74
N ALA A 40 8.85 13.04 -24.96
CA ALA A 40 9.32 13.72 -26.16
C ALA A 40 8.30 14.71 -26.76
N GLN A 41 7.01 14.60 -26.39
CA GLN A 41 5.95 15.47 -26.93
C GLN A 41 5.65 16.70 -26.05
N LEU A 42 5.98 16.66 -24.77
CA LEU A 42 5.70 17.75 -23.84
C LEU A 42 6.94 18.65 -23.70
N LYS A 43 6.86 19.87 -24.26
CA LYS A 43 7.87 20.94 -24.23
C LYS A 43 8.23 21.49 -22.82
N GLY A 44 7.94 20.72 -21.77
CA GLY A 44 8.29 20.98 -20.38
C GLY A 44 8.45 19.65 -19.68
N HIS A 45 9.48 19.54 -18.83
CA HIS A 45 9.98 18.38 -18.08
C HIS A 45 8.93 17.54 -17.31
N ARG A 46 7.91 17.04 -18.02
CA ARG A 46 6.84 16.18 -17.54
C ARG A 46 7.13 14.76 -18.04
N TYR A 47 7.28 13.85 -17.10
CA TYR A 47 7.59 12.46 -17.32
C TYR A 47 6.36 11.64 -16.98
N VAL A 48 5.89 10.81 -17.90
CA VAL A 48 4.78 9.90 -17.58
C VAL A 48 5.34 8.60 -17.03
N HIS A 49 4.89 8.26 -15.84
CA HIS A 49 5.25 7.04 -15.13
C HIS A 49 4.02 6.15 -15.04
N GLN A 50 4.22 4.89 -15.38
CA GLN A 50 3.22 3.85 -15.18
C GLN A 50 3.67 2.99 -14.01
N GLY A 51 2.75 2.59 -13.15
CA GLY A 51 3.09 1.83 -11.97
C GLY A 51 2.04 0.82 -11.60
N ARG A 52 2.42 -0.11 -10.74
CA ARG A 52 1.55 -1.14 -10.19
C ARG A 52 1.71 -1.24 -8.67
N VAL A 53 0.58 -1.25 -7.97
CA VAL A 53 0.47 -1.37 -6.52
C VAL A 53 -0.06 -2.76 -6.18
N VAL A 54 0.71 -3.52 -5.40
CA VAL A 54 0.35 -4.86 -4.95
C VAL A 54 0.57 -5.01 -3.44
N ASN A 55 -0.15 -5.93 -2.82
CA ASN A 55 0.10 -6.35 -1.44
C ASN A 55 1.47 -7.05 -1.39
N ARG A 56 2.35 -6.61 -0.47
CA ARG A 56 3.72 -7.14 -0.37
C ARG A 56 3.78 -8.63 -0.02
N TYR A 57 2.81 -9.15 0.74
CA TYR A 57 2.79 -10.53 1.18
C TYR A 57 2.11 -11.46 0.18
N THR A 58 0.97 -11.05 -0.36
CA THR A 58 0.16 -11.91 -1.24
C THR A 58 0.43 -11.68 -2.72
N ASN A 59 1.15 -10.62 -3.08
CA ASN A 59 1.31 -10.11 -4.46
C ASN A 59 -0.03 -9.85 -5.18
N GLN A 60 -1.14 -9.78 -4.46
CA GLN A 60 -2.43 -9.44 -5.03
C GLN A 60 -2.47 -7.94 -5.36
N PRO A 61 -3.06 -7.55 -6.51
CA PRO A 61 -3.22 -6.15 -6.85
C PRO A 61 -4.12 -5.42 -5.85
N ILE A 62 -3.82 -4.15 -5.57
CA ILE A 62 -4.62 -3.31 -4.69
C ILE A 62 -5.41 -2.33 -5.57
N PRO A 63 -6.71 -2.56 -5.79
CA PRO A 63 -7.56 -1.63 -6.53
C PRO A 63 -7.93 -0.41 -5.67
N ASN A 64 -8.24 0.71 -6.31
CA ASN A 64 -8.68 1.96 -5.68
C ASN A 64 -7.70 2.51 -4.62
N ALA A 65 -6.41 2.16 -4.72
CA ALA A 65 -5.38 2.83 -3.94
C ALA A 65 -5.24 4.25 -4.45
N ARG A 66 -5.35 5.23 -3.55
CA ARG A 66 -5.15 6.64 -3.85
C ARG A 66 -3.66 6.89 -4.01
N VAL A 67 -3.26 7.43 -5.15
CA VAL A 67 -1.90 7.86 -5.48
C VAL A 67 -1.91 9.38 -5.52
N TYR A 68 -1.25 10.00 -4.56
CA TYR A 68 -1.10 11.45 -4.44
C TYR A 68 0.33 11.84 -4.80
N VAL A 69 0.49 12.81 -5.70
CA VAL A 69 1.79 13.30 -6.16
C VAL A 69 1.90 14.78 -5.89
N SER A 70 2.87 15.16 -5.07
CA SER A 70 3.25 16.56 -4.84
C SER A 70 4.39 16.95 -5.78
N HIS A 71 4.15 17.92 -6.66
CA HIS A 71 5.14 18.41 -7.63
C HIS A 71 6.01 19.53 -7.09
N ASP A 72 5.48 20.29 -6.13
CA ASP A 72 6.10 21.50 -5.63
C ASP A 72 5.69 21.70 -4.17
N GLN A 73 6.62 21.46 -3.26
CA GLN A 73 6.40 21.66 -1.82
C GLN A 73 6.13 23.14 -1.49
N MET A 74 6.50 24.07 -2.38
CA MET A 74 6.42 25.51 -2.15
C MET A 74 5.12 26.13 -2.66
N TYR A 75 4.58 25.63 -3.78
CA TYR A 75 3.36 26.16 -4.40
C TYR A 75 2.13 25.26 -4.29
N GLY A 76 2.25 24.09 -3.64
CA GLY A 76 1.11 23.21 -3.32
C GLY A 76 0.46 22.52 -4.53
N SER A 77 1.12 22.54 -5.69
CA SER A 77 0.65 21.84 -6.88
C SER A 77 0.76 20.33 -6.67
N HIS A 78 -0.38 19.65 -6.76
CA HIS A 78 -0.48 18.22 -6.62
C HIS A 78 -1.40 17.63 -7.68
N ASP A 79 -1.12 16.39 -8.06
CA ASP A 79 -1.99 15.55 -8.86
C ASP A 79 -2.43 14.36 -8.00
N GLU A 80 -3.64 13.84 -8.27
CA GLU A 80 -4.12 12.60 -7.65
C GLU A 80 -4.69 11.65 -8.70
N THR A 81 -4.51 10.35 -8.46
CA THR A 81 -5.10 9.29 -9.28
C THR A 81 -5.41 8.08 -8.42
N PHE A 82 -6.16 7.13 -8.96
CA PHE A 82 -6.53 5.88 -8.30
C PHE A 82 -6.08 4.69 -9.12
N THR A 83 -5.67 3.61 -8.44
CA THR A 83 -5.31 2.36 -9.12
C THR A 83 -6.54 1.63 -9.66
N ASP A 84 -6.39 1.00 -10.83
CA ASP A 84 -7.42 0.18 -11.46
C ASP A 84 -7.61 -1.18 -10.75
N ALA A 85 -8.52 -2.02 -11.27
CA ALA A 85 -8.79 -3.37 -10.76
C ALA A 85 -7.56 -4.31 -10.73
N HIS A 86 -6.55 -4.01 -11.54
CA HIS A 86 -5.29 -4.76 -11.65
C HIS A 86 -4.14 -4.11 -10.86
N GLY A 87 -4.45 -3.05 -10.11
CA GLY A 87 -3.51 -2.28 -9.30
C GLY A 87 -2.65 -1.32 -10.11
N ASN A 88 -2.95 -1.10 -11.40
CA ASN A 88 -2.17 -0.22 -12.26
C ASN A 88 -2.59 1.24 -12.11
N PHE A 89 -1.65 2.16 -12.27
CA PHE A 89 -1.90 3.59 -12.35
C PHE A 89 -0.96 4.25 -13.35
N THR A 90 -1.36 5.42 -13.85
CA THR A 90 -0.52 6.29 -14.67
C THR A 90 -0.53 7.67 -14.05
N VAL A 91 0.66 8.25 -13.88
CA VAL A 91 0.81 9.60 -13.31
C VAL A 91 1.89 10.37 -14.05
N THR A 92 1.72 11.69 -14.10
CA THR A 92 2.73 12.59 -14.67
C THR A 92 3.59 13.15 -13.55
N LEU A 93 4.89 12.91 -13.60
CA LEU A 93 5.87 13.39 -12.63
C LEU A 93 6.70 14.54 -13.24
N ARG A 94 7.19 15.44 -12.39
CA ARG A 94 8.19 16.47 -12.75
C ARG A 94 9.60 16.01 -12.35
N LEU A 95 10.57 16.92 -12.27
CA LEU A 95 11.95 16.62 -11.86
C LEU A 95 12.03 16.06 -10.43
N THR A 96 11.31 16.68 -9.49
CA THR A 96 11.27 16.28 -8.08
C THR A 96 9.82 16.14 -7.65
N ASN A 97 9.43 14.96 -7.16
CA ASN A 97 8.07 14.75 -6.67
C ASN A 97 8.08 13.87 -5.44
N GLU A 98 7.14 14.12 -4.54
CA GLU A 98 6.81 13.22 -3.44
C GLU A 98 5.53 12.47 -3.79
N ILE A 99 5.61 11.15 -3.80
CA ILE A 99 4.47 10.28 -4.06
C ILE A 99 4.04 9.65 -2.74
N LYS A 100 2.75 9.76 -2.42
CA LYS A 100 2.11 9.09 -1.29
C LYS A 100 1.01 8.19 -1.83
N ILE A 101 1.02 6.92 -1.45
CA ILE A 101 0.05 5.92 -1.86
C ILE A 101 -0.65 5.39 -0.62
N SER A 102 -1.98 5.43 -0.62
CA SER A 102 -2.81 5.04 0.53
C SER A 102 -4.01 4.22 0.09
N ALA A 103 -4.36 3.20 0.86
CA ALA A 103 -5.54 2.37 0.66
C ALA A 103 -6.01 1.84 2.01
N ASP A 104 -7.31 1.58 2.13
CA ASP A 104 -7.91 1.12 3.38
C ASP A 104 -7.37 -0.25 3.80
N GLY A 105 -6.96 -0.36 5.06
CA GLY A 105 -6.38 -1.60 5.61
C GLY A 105 -4.90 -1.81 5.29
N TYR A 106 -4.25 -0.85 4.64
CA TYR A 106 -2.84 -0.89 4.31
C TYR A 106 -2.05 0.24 4.97
N ILE A 107 -0.77 -0.02 5.21
CA ILE A 107 0.17 1.03 5.65
C ILE A 107 0.45 1.94 4.44
N PRO A 108 0.30 3.28 4.58
CA PRO A 108 0.64 4.22 3.51
C PRO A 108 2.10 4.06 3.07
N TYR A 109 2.33 4.18 1.76
CA TYR A 109 3.65 4.14 1.15
C TYR A 109 4.05 5.52 0.67
N GLU A 110 5.20 6.04 1.11
CA GLU A 110 5.69 7.36 0.72
C GLU A 110 7.09 7.23 0.09
N VAL A 111 7.31 7.91 -1.03
CA VAL A 111 8.60 7.92 -1.73
C VAL A 111 8.85 9.25 -2.43
N SER A 112 10.06 9.77 -2.30
CA SER A 112 10.53 10.93 -3.08
C SER A 112 11.24 10.44 -4.33
N ILE A 113 10.74 10.85 -5.50
CA ILE A 113 11.32 10.51 -6.80
C ILE A 113 12.00 11.74 -7.37
N ILE A 114 13.29 11.57 -7.66
CA ILE A 114 14.10 12.53 -8.38
C ILE A 114 14.39 11.92 -9.75
N ASN A 115 13.79 12.49 -10.80
CA ASN A 115 14.08 12.11 -12.17
C ASN A 115 15.42 12.74 -12.57
N CYS A 116 16.52 12.05 -12.25
CA CYS A 116 17.85 12.40 -12.73
C CYS A 116 18.00 11.96 -14.19
N ARG A 117 18.49 12.88 -15.04
CA ARG A 117 18.75 12.65 -16.47
C ARG A 117 19.99 11.80 -16.69
#